data_AF-A0A950X076-F1
#
_entry.id   AF-A0A950X076-F1
#
_cell.length_a   1.000
_cell.length_b   1.000
_cell.length_c   1.000
_cell.angle_alpha   90.00
_cell.angle_beta   90.00
_cell.angle_gamma   90.00
#
_symmetry.space_group_name_H-M   'P 1'
#
loop_
_entity.id
_entity.type
_entity.pdbx_description
1 polymer ?
#
loop_
_entity_poly.entity_id
_entity_poly.type
_entity_poly.pdbx_seq_one_letter_code
_entity_poly.pdbx_strand_id
1 'polypeptide(L)' 'MEHHSAAKLTHRARRTVSVRLQNLERLERAVREFGFRDRTHFFQMCADALIRAHNESERLDWPPRFATRKETESR' A
#
# COMPACT_ATOMS: atom_id res chain seq x y z
N MET A 1 7.14 -33.92 -27.42
CA MET A 1 6.84 -32.88 -28.42
C MET A 1 6.23 -31.72 -27.66
N GLU A 2 6.98 -30.64 -27.57
CA GLU A 2 6.69 -29.46 -26.77
C GLU A 2 5.53 -28.67 -27.34
N HIS A 3 4.65 -28.15 -26.50
CA HIS A 3 3.87 -26.96 -26.84
C HIS A 3 3.81 -26.03 -25.63
N HIS A 4 4.69 -25.03 -25.70
CA HIS A 4 4.61 -23.79 -24.94
C HIS A 4 3.20 -23.21 -25.03
N SER A 5 2.64 -22.81 -23.89
CA SER A 5 1.58 -21.81 -23.86
C SER A 5 1.86 -20.89 -22.69
N ALA A 6 2.73 -19.92 -22.96
CA ALA A 6 2.92 -18.75 -22.12
C ALA A 6 1.55 -18.12 -21.87
N ALA A 7 1.04 -18.31 -20.66
CA ALA A 7 -0.20 -17.73 -20.21
C ALA A 7 -0.05 -16.20 -20.26
N LYS A 8 -0.65 -15.64 -21.30
CA LYS A 8 -0.99 -14.24 -21.56
C LYS A 8 -0.78 -13.34 -20.34
N LEU A 9 0.28 -12.52 -20.38
CA LEU A 9 0.38 -11.30 -19.59
C LEU A 9 -0.85 -10.44 -19.90
N THR A 10 -1.88 -10.59 -19.07
CA THR A 10 -3.03 -9.68 -19.05
C THR A 10 -2.50 -8.29 -18.79
N HIS A 11 -2.64 -7.42 -19.78
CA HIS A 11 -2.42 -5.98 -19.70
C HIS A 11 -3.30 -5.44 -18.56
N ARG A 12 -2.77 -5.40 -17.33
CA ARG A 12 -3.50 -4.95 -16.15
C ARG A 12 -3.85 -3.49 -16.38
N ALA A 13 -5.10 -3.23 -16.74
CA ALA A 13 -5.64 -1.89 -16.86
C ALA A 13 -5.22 -1.10 -15.61
N ARG A 14 -4.51 0.01 -15.79
CA ARG A 14 -4.15 0.91 -14.68
C ARG A 14 -5.46 1.39 -14.07
N ARG A 15 -5.86 0.76 -12.95
CA ARG A 15 -7.02 1.17 -12.17
C ARG A 15 -6.71 2.52 -11.56
N THR A 16 -7.31 3.57 -12.10
CA THR A 16 -7.27 4.91 -11.53
C THR A 16 -8.30 5.00 -10.39
N VAL A 17 -7.83 5.27 -9.18
CA VAL A 17 -8.69 5.54 -8.02
C VAL A 17 -8.97 7.05 -8.00
N SER A 18 -10.23 7.46 -8.07
CA SER A 18 -10.60 8.87 -7.95
C SER A 18 -10.55 9.30 -6.48
N VAL A 19 -9.51 10.03 -6.10
CA VAL A 19 -9.38 10.66 -4.78
C VAL A 19 -9.60 12.16 -4.96
N ARG A 20 -10.32 12.81 -4.03
CA ARG A 20 -10.47 14.28 -4.03
C ARG A 20 -9.08 14.93 -4.03
N LEU A 21 -8.85 15.92 -4.90
CA LEU A 21 -7.55 16.59 -5.08
C LEU A 21 -6.92 17.07 -3.76
N GLN A 22 -7.71 17.67 -2.87
CA GLN A 22 -7.25 18.11 -1.55
C GLN A 22 -6.67 16.97 -0.68
N ASN A 23 -7.22 15.76 -0.80
CA ASN A 23 -6.74 14.59 -0.07
C ASN A 23 -5.46 14.03 -0.72
N LEU A 24 -5.30 14.18 -2.03
CA LEU A 24 -4.09 13.79 -2.75
C LEU A 24 -2.90 14.67 -2.38
N GLU A 25 -3.10 15.98 -2.21
CA GLU A 25 -2.04 16.92 -1.79
C GLU A 25 -1.60 16.66 -0.34
N ARG A 26 -2.58 16.44 0.56
CA ARG A 26 -2.30 16.07 1.95
C ARG A 26 -1.53 14.75 2.04
N LEU A 27 -1.95 13.76 1.26
CA LEU A 27 -1.24 12.49 1.17
C LEU A 27 0.18 12.66 0.63
N GLU A 28 0.36 13.44 -0.43
CA GLU A 28 1.69 13.65 -1.02
C GLU A 28 2.65 14.35 -0.05
N ARG A 29 2.16 15.30 0.74
CA ARG A 29 2.94 15.91 1.81
C ARG A 29 3.36 14.88 2.86
N ALA A 30 2.41 14.11 3.39
CA ALA A 30 2.70 13.08 4.39
C ALA A 30 3.69 12.03 3.85
N VAL A 31 3.50 11.56 2.63
CA VAL A 31 4.40 10.60 1.95
C VAL A 31 5.84 11.11 1.93
N ARG A 32 6.05 12.39 1.62
CA ARG A 32 7.40 13.00 1.65
C ARG A 32 7.94 13.15 3.06
N GLU A 33 7.12 13.57 4.02
CA GLU A 33 7.51 13.70 5.44
C GLU A 33 7.97 12.37 6.05
N PHE A 34 7.35 11.25 5.64
CA PHE A 34 7.74 9.90 6.05
C PHE A 34 8.93 9.33 5.24
N GLY A 35 9.52 10.08 4.31
CA GLY A 35 10.70 9.68 3.56
C GLY A 35 10.43 8.77 2.35
N PHE A 36 9.18 8.62 1.92
CA PHE A 36 8.88 7.91 0.67
C PHE A 36 9.22 8.79 -0.54
N ARG A 37 9.77 8.19 -1.59
CA ARG A 37 10.11 8.87 -2.86
C ARG A 37 8.90 9.57 -3.50
N ASP A 38 7.79 8.86 -3.60
CA ASP A 38 6.54 9.35 -4.17
C ASP A 38 5.36 8.48 -3.70
N ARG A 39 4.14 8.84 -4.11
CA ARG A 39 2.92 8.11 -3.74
C ARG A 39 2.91 6.68 -4.27
N THR A 40 3.48 6.45 -5.46
CA THR A 40 3.55 5.10 -6.05
C THR A 40 4.42 4.20 -5.19
N HIS A 41 5.59 4.69 -4.78
CA HIS A 41 6.48 3.99 -3.87
C HIS A 41 5.79 3.68 -2.53
N PHE A 42 5.04 4.64 -1.97
CA PHE A 42 4.24 4.41 -0.77
C PHE A 42 3.22 3.26 -0.96
N PHE A 43 2.42 3.29 -2.02
CA PHE A 43 1.44 2.23 -2.29
C PHE A 43 2.07 0.87 -2.55
N GLN A 44 3.23 0.83 -3.22
CA GLN A 44 4.00 -0.40 -3.44
C GLN A 44 4.44 -1.00 -2.10
N MET A 45 5.05 -0.20 -1.24
CA MET A 45 5.50 -0.65 0.08
C MET A 45 4.34 -1.17 0.95
N CYS A 46 3.18 -0.50 0.91
CA CYS A 46 1.98 -0.99 1.60
C CYS A 46 1.52 -2.35 1.05
N ALA A 47 1.46 -2.50 -0.28
CA ALA A 47 1.05 -3.75 -0.91
C ALA A 47 2.02 -4.89 -0.56
N ASP A 48 3.32 -4.64 -0.63
CA ASP A 48 4.37 -5.62 -0.32
C ASP A 48 4.29 -6.07 1.14
N ALA A 49 4.06 -5.14 2.08
CA ALA A 49 3.87 -5.47 3.49
C ALA A 49 2.65 -6.38 3.72
N LEU A 50 1.52 -6.10 3.07
CA LEU A 50 0.30 -6.91 3.17
C LEU A 50 0.50 -8.31 2.57
N ILE A 51 1.16 -8.40 1.42
CA ILE A 51 1.49 -9.68 0.78
C ILE A 51 2.41 -10.51 1.67
N ARG A 52 3.42 -9.87 2.28
CA ARG A 52 4.35 -10.53 3.18
C ARG A 52 3.64 -11.07 4.43
N ALA A 53 2.82 -10.25 5.09
CA ALA A 53 2.03 -10.68 6.25
C ALA A 53 1.15 -11.90 5.92
N HIS A 54 0.53 -11.91 4.73
CA HIS A 54 -0.24 -13.06 4.26
C HIS A 54 0.63 -14.31 4.09
N ASN A 55 1.79 -14.18 3.45
CA ASN A 55 2.71 -15.30 3.23
C ASN A 55 3.24 -15.88 4.55
N GLU A 56 3.43 -15.04 5.56
CA GLU A 56 3.89 -15.42 6.90
C GLU A 56 2.74 -15.93 7.79
N SER A 57 1.51 -16.03 7.26
CA SER A 57 0.29 -16.41 8.01
C SER A 57 -0.01 -15.49 9.20
N GLU A 58 0.49 -14.25 9.17
CA GLU A 58 0.18 -13.26 10.19
C GLU A 58 -1.26 -12.77 10.01
N ARG A 59 -2.01 -12.70 11.12
CA ARG A 59 -3.33 -12.08 11.12
C ARG A 59 -3.15 -10.60 11.39
N LEU A 60 -3.50 -9.79 10.39
CA LEU A 60 -3.71 -8.37 10.58
C LEU A 60 -5.06 -8.18 11.26
N ASP A 61 -5.06 -7.70 12.50
CA ASP A 61 -6.27 -7.22 13.14
C ASP A 61 -6.81 -6.03 12.35
N TRP A 62 -8.03 -6.19 11.81
CA TRP A 62 -8.71 -5.17 11.04
C TRP A 62 -9.99 -4.72 11.76
N PRO A 63 -10.26 -3.41 11.88
CA PRO A 63 -9.48 -2.29 11.35
C PRO A 63 -8.19 -2.03 12.16
N PRO A 64 -7.13 -1.50 11.53
CA PRO A 64 -5.92 -1.15 12.23
C PRO A 64 -6.23 -0.06 13.27
N ARG A 65 -5.77 -0.25 14.50
CA ARG A 65 -5.86 0.76 15.55
C ARG A 65 -4.76 1.78 15.31
N PHE A 66 -5.10 2.93 14.72
CA PHE A 66 -4.16 4.02 14.55
C PHE A 66 -3.87 4.66 15.91
N ALA A 67 -2.71 4.35 16.51
CA ALA A 67 -2.21 5.09 17.66
C ALA A 67 -1.88 6.51 17.21
N THR A 68 -2.74 7.47 17.57
CA THR A 68 -2.39 8.88 17.40
C THR A 68 -1.40 9.22 18.52
N ARG A 69 -0.35 10.02 18.23
CA ARG A 69 0.76 10.33 19.17
C ARG A 69 0.34 10.71 20.59
N LYS A 70 -0.91 11.14 20.80
CA LYS A 70 -1.48 11.43 22.12
C LYS A 70 -1.60 10.21 23.05
N GLU A 71 -1.60 8.97 22.55
CA GLU A 71 -1.68 7.78 23.42
C GLU A 71 -0.34 7.39 24.07
N THR A 72 0.79 7.92 23.59
CA THR A 72 2.14 7.56 24.07
C THR A 72 2.64 8.39 25.26
N GLU A 73 1.91 9.43 25.69
CA GLU A 73 2.26 10.27 26.85
C GLU A 73 1.58 9.83 28.17
N SER A 74 0.93 8.67 28.18
CA SER A 74 0.28 8.14 29.39
C SER A 74 0.64 6.67 29.63
N ARG A 75 1.93 6.38 29.82
CA ARG A 75 2.40 5.17 30.49
C ARG A 75 3.65 5.47 31.31
#